data_AF-A0A7S4VC60-F1
#
_entry.id   AF-A0A7S4VC60-F1
#
_cell.length_a   1.000
_cell.length_b   1.000
_cell.length_c   1.000
_cell.angle_alpha   90.00
_cell.angle_beta   90.00
_cell.angle_gamma   90.00
#
_symmetry.space_group_name_H-M   'P 1'
#
loop_
_entity.id
_entity.type
_entity.pdbx_description
1 polymer ?
#
loop_
_entity_poly.entity_id
_entity_poly.type
_entity_poly.pdbx_seq_one_letter_code
_entity_poly.pdbx_strand_id
1 'polypeptide(L)'
;MCVSTERNMKEVTVENTDNDNFTDEPEKKGAKNDETKRADYFTATNKSLEDQAGLLSQWFLAYLTPLLRYGATSSLSQEDIGCPSAIDKTSHAYETTKAAWQKQVEKVRKENEAGQLKYEAKLASMTEEKRAKAPPFQLKQPSVAGALIKGFGRWTIAFAFLYNLLSALLAFVPVLLLNDLVSFFEAGADTATYKGFAHPWVEVFGLFLFPLLVSLFQTRH
;
A
#
# COMPACT_ATOMS: atom_id res chain seq x y z
N MET A 1 14.28 6.68 -10.75
CA MET A 1 15.32 7.67 -11.07
C MET A 1 15.46 8.57 -9.86
N CYS A 2 16.53 8.41 -9.09
CA CYS A 2 17.00 9.49 -8.21
C CYS A 2 17.36 10.63 -9.16
N VAL A 3 16.56 11.69 -9.13
CA VAL A 3 16.79 12.86 -9.97
C VAL A 3 18.01 13.55 -9.39
N SER A 4 19.16 13.27 -9.99
CA SER A 4 20.36 14.09 -9.84
C SER A 4 19.99 15.48 -10.32
N THR A 5 19.58 16.32 -9.38
CA THR A 5 19.14 17.68 -9.68
C THR A 5 20.39 18.53 -9.65
N GLU A 6 21.09 18.62 -10.77
CA GLU A 6 22.08 19.68 -11.01
C GLU A 6 21.36 21.04 -11.01
N ARG A 7 21.20 21.62 -9.81
CA ARG A 7 20.84 23.03 -9.67
C ARG A 7 22.10 23.84 -9.93
N ASN A 8 22.17 24.40 -11.15
CA ASN A 8 22.99 25.57 -11.44
C ASN A 8 22.52 26.74 -10.55
N MET A 9 23.20 26.92 -9.41
CA MET A 9 22.97 28.02 -8.49
C MET A 9 23.86 29.18 -8.93
N LYS A 10 23.23 30.23 -9.47
CA LYS A 10 23.91 31.50 -9.76
C LYS A 10 24.43 32.08 -8.44
N GLU A 11 25.71 32.45 -8.44
CA GLU A 11 26.36 33.23 -7.41
C GLU A 11 25.52 34.46 -7.04
N VAL A 12 25.17 34.55 -5.75
CA VAL A 12 24.79 35.81 -5.11
C VAL A 12 25.88 36.06 -4.06
N THR A 13 26.85 36.89 -4.43
CA THR A 13 27.84 37.46 -3.51
C THR A 13 27.14 38.47 -2.61
N VAL A 14 26.95 38.11 -1.34
CA VAL A 14 26.67 39.05 -0.26
C VAL A 14 27.95 39.15 0.56
N GLU A 15 28.69 40.25 0.37
CA GLU A 15 29.68 40.71 1.34
C GLU A 15 28.93 41.15 2.60
N ASN A 16 29.26 40.56 3.74
CA ASN A 16 29.02 41.19 5.02
C ASN A 16 30.22 40.94 5.93
N THR A 17 30.86 42.05 6.26
CA THR A 17 31.97 42.27 7.15
C THR A 17 31.66 41.87 8.59
N ASP A 18 32.67 41.23 9.20
CA ASP A 18 33.13 41.32 10.59
C ASP A 18 32.11 41.34 11.73
N ASN A 19 32.20 40.34 12.61
CA ASN A 19 32.54 40.56 14.03
C ASN A 19 32.73 39.24 14.81
N ASP A 20 33.85 39.24 15.55
CA ASP A 20 34.04 38.73 16.90
C ASP A 20 33.89 37.23 17.21
N ASN A 21 35.03 36.55 17.10
CA ASN A 21 35.75 35.95 18.22
C ASN A 21 34.94 35.70 19.52
N PHE A 22 34.77 34.43 19.89
CA PHE A 22 34.88 33.86 21.26
C PHE A 22 33.92 32.68 21.45
N THR A 23 34.46 31.46 21.47
CA THR A 23 34.32 30.49 22.58
C THR A 23 35.14 29.23 22.27
N ASP A 24 35.94 28.82 23.26
CA ASP A 24 36.61 27.52 23.31
C ASP A 24 35.57 26.38 23.30
N GLU A 25 35.40 25.70 22.17
CA GLU A 25 34.69 24.41 22.12
C GLU A 25 35.66 23.28 22.48
N PRO A 26 35.31 22.41 23.46
CA PRO A 26 36.10 21.23 23.77
C PRO A 26 36.11 20.25 22.60
N GLU A 27 37.30 19.71 22.31
CA GLU A 27 37.56 18.71 21.27
C GLU A 27 36.52 17.56 21.25
N LYS A 28 35.55 17.63 20.34
CA LYS A 28 34.71 16.50 19.91
C LYS A 28 35.50 15.55 19.01
N LYS A 29 36.54 14.89 19.54
CA LYS A 29 37.32 13.88 18.79
C LYS A 29 36.65 12.50 18.67
N GLY A 30 35.46 12.32 19.26
CA GLY A 30 34.71 11.05 19.21
C GLY A 30 33.58 10.95 18.17
N ALA A 31 33.07 12.06 17.63
CA ALA A 31 31.83 12.05 16.84
C ALA A 31 32.01 11.72 15.35
N LYS A 32 33.17 12.03 14.75
CA LYS A 32 33.39 11.89 13.30
C LYS A 32 33.44 10.44 12.79
N ASN A 33 33.85 9.49 13.63
CA ASN A 33 33.94 8.09 13.24
C ASN A 33 32.56 7.40 13.19
N ASP A 34 31.58 7.88 13.97
CA ASP A 34 30.21 7.36 13.93
C ASP A 34 29.40 7.98 12.78
N GLU A 35 29.62 9.26 12.44
CA GLU A 35 28.97 9.89 11.28
C GLU A 35 29.39 9.29 9.93
N THR A 36 30.65 8.82 9.83
CA THR A 36 31.13 8.20 8.58
C THR A 36 30.52 6.80 8.40
N LYS A 37 30.40 6.01 9.48
CA LYS A 37 29.66 4.73 9.45
C LYS A 37 28.16 4.93 9.23
N ARG A 38 27.57 6.03 9.73
CA ARG A 38 26.17 6.42 9.57
C ARG A 38 25.76 6.57 8.10
N ALA A 39 26.62 7.19 7.27
CA ALA A 39 26.35 7.35 5.85
C ALA A 39 26.30 5.99 5.14
N ASP A 40 27.24 5.09 5.44
CA ASP A 40 27.37 3.81 4.71
C ASP A 40 26.17 2.87 4.88
N TYR A 41 25.45 2.92 6.01
CA TYR A 41 24.28 2.05 6.23
C TYR A 41 23.05 2.43 5.40
N PHE A 42 22.82 3.72 5.16
CA PHE A 42 21.61 4.19 4.46
C PHE A 42 21.87 4.67 3.02
N THR A 43 23.03 5.25 2.74
CA THR A 43 23.32 5.83 1.41
C THR A 43 23.84 4.82 0.37
N ALA A 44 24.33 3.66 0.80
CA ALA A 44 24.95 2.68 -0.12
C ALA A 44 23.93 1.85 -0.93
N THR A 45 22.67 1.78 -0.51
CA THR A 45 21.66 0.93 -1.17
C THR A 45 20.60 1.72 -1.93
N ASN A 46 20.68 1.68 -3.26
CA ASN A 46 19.63 2.16 -4.19
C ASN A 46 18.28 1.39 -4.10
N LYS A 47 18.10 0.54 -3.09
CA LYS A 47 16.94 -0.34 -2.90
C LYS A 47 16.25 0.01 -1.58
N SER A 48 14.93 -0.01 -1.57
CA SER A 48 14.15 0.16 -0.34
C SER A 48 14.52 -0.91 0.69
N LEU A 49 14.47 -0.55 1.98
CA LEU A 49 14.62 -1.50 3.09
C LEU A 49 13.52 -2.58 3.04
N GLU A 50 12.32 -2.20 2.60
CA GLU A 50 11.21 -3.12 2.42
C GLU A 50 11.48 -4.15 1.31
N ASP A 51 12.06 -3.71 0.20
CA ASP A 51 12.38 -4.58 -0.94
C ASP A 51 13.48 -5.60 -0.60
N GLN A 52 14.32 -5.30 0.41
CA GLN A 52 15.37 -6.18 0.91
C GLN A 52 14.89 -7.11 2.03
N ALA A 53 13.74 -6.81 2.64
CA ALA A 53 13.21 -7.55 3.77
C ALA A 53 12.64 -8.91 3.34
N GLY A 54 12.93 -9.94 4.12
CA GLY A 54 12.27 -11.24 3.97
C GLY A 54 10.77 -11.15 4.32
N LEU A 55 9.99 -12.15 3.90
CA LEU A 55 8.53 -12.16 4.07
C LEU A 55 8.09 -11.96 5.53
N LEU A 56 8.76 -12.63 6.48
CA LEU A 56 8.48 -12.47 7.90
C LEU A 56 8.81 -11.05 8.38
N SER A 57 9.93 -10.49 7.93
CA SER A 57 10.36 -9.13 8.27
C SER A 57 9.41 -8.08 7.70
N GLN A 58 8.87 -8.29 6.50
CA GLN A 58 7.81 -7.45 5.93
C GLN A 58 6.50 -7.60 6.71
N TRP A 59 6.18 -8.79 7.21
CA TRP A 59 4.94 -9.05 7.93
C TRP A 59 4.92 -8.41 9.32
N PHE A 60 6.05 -8.47 10.03
CA PHE A 60 6.22 -7.87 11.36
C PHE A 60 6.81 -6.45 11.33
N LEU A 61 6.97 -5.85 10.14
CA LEU A 61 7.65 -4.56 9.94
C LEU A 61 9.05 -4.49 10.61
N ALA A 62 9.72 -5.65 10.78
CA ALA A 62 11.00 -5.74 11.49
C ALA A 62 12.13 -5.01 10.74
N TYR A 63 11.95 -4.72 9.45
CA TYR A 63 12.90 -3.94 8.66
C TYR A 63 12.97 -2.46 9.10
N LEU A 64 11.97 -1.96 9.84
CA LEU A 64 11.96 -0.61 10.41
C LEU A 64 12.70 -0.51 11.76
N THR A 65 12.97 -1.63 12.43
CA THR A 65 13.67 -1.65 13.72
C THR A 65 14.98 -0.84 13.74
N PRO A 66 15.90 -0.92 12.75
CA PRO A 66 17.11 -0.09 12.75
C PRO A 66 16.79 1.41 12.67
N LEU A 67 15.81 1.80 11.86
CA LEU A 67 15.39 3.19 11.72
C LEU A 67 14.75 3.73 13.01
N LEU A 68 13.91 2.93 13.67
CA LEU A 68 13.29 3.28 14.95
C LEU A 68 14.30 3.41 16.08
N ARG A 69 15.26 2.47 16.16
CA ARG A 69 16.36 2.54 17.14
C ARG A 69 17.19 3.79 16.92
N TYR A 70 17.45 4.13 15.66
CA TYR A 70 18.19 5.33 15.30
C TYR A 70 17.43 6.61 15.69
N GLY A 71 16.14 6.69 15.36
CA GLY A 71 15.26 7.80 15.75
C GLY A 71 15.09 7.99 17.26
N ALA A 72 15.27 6.93 18.05
CA ALA A 72 15.28 7.03 19.51
C ALA A 72 16.55 7.71 20.06
N THR A 73 17.66 7.64 19.33
CA THR A 73 18.97 8.20 19.75
C THR A 73 19.33 9.51 19.07
N SER A 74 18.73 9.82 17.92
CA SER A 74 19.09 10.98 17.10
C SER A 74 17.87 11.46 16.31
N SER A 75 17.84 12.77 16.04
CA SER A 75 16.80 13.35 15.18
C SER A 75 16.97 12.85 13.75
N LEU A 76 15.89 12.33 13.17
CA LEU A 76 15.88 11.82 11.78
C LEU A 76 15.90 12.97 10.79
N SER A 77 16.82 12.91 9.83
CA SER A 77 16.86 13.79 8.67
C SER A 77 16.15 13.15 7.48
N GLN A 78 15.85 13.95 6.45
CA GLN A 78 15.21 13.45 5.23
C GLN A 78 16.07 12.39 4.50
N GLU A 79 17.38 12.46 4.66
CA GLU A 79 18.36 11.55 4.05
C GLU A 79 18.31 10.15 4.68
N ASP A 80 17.86 10.04 5.94
CA ASP A 80 17.80 8.78 6.69
C ASP A 80 16.59 7.90 6.32
N ILE A 81 15.59 8.45 5.61
CA ILE A 81 14.29 7.78 5.34
C ILE A 81 14.40 6.71 4.23
N GLY A 82 15.47 6.72 3.44
CA GLY A 82 15.69 5.76 2.35
C GLY A 82 14.79 5.97 1.13
N CYS A 83 15.00 5.15 0.09
CA CYS A 83 14.18 5.19 -1.13
C CYS A 83 12.88 4.40 -0.96
N PRO A 84 11.75 4.84 -1.57
CA PRO A 84 10.50 4.08 -1.54
C PRO A 84 10.63 2.73 -2.26
N SER A 85 9.77 1.78 -1.90
CA SER A 85 9.68 0.47 -2.55
C SER A 85 9.58 0.63 -4.07
N ALA A 86 10.20 -0.29 -4.81
CA ALA A 86 10.09 -0.33 -6.27
C ALA A 86 8.64 -0.33 -6.77
N ILE A 87 7.72 -0.93 -6.00
CA ILE A 87 6.29 -1.05 -6.35
C ILE A 87 5.59 0.31 -6.25
N ASP A 88 5.94 1.11 -5.24
CA ASP A 88 5.33 2.41 -4.94
C ASP A 88 5.95 3.57 -5.71
N LYS A 89 6.97 3.31 -6.52
CA LYS A 89 7.55 4.34 -7.39
C LYS A 89 6.53 4.83 -8.40
N THR A 90 6.39 6.15 -8.50
CA THR A 90 5.50 6.81 -9.47
C THR A 90 5.73 6.35 -10.90
N SER A 91 6.99 6.07 -11.28
CA SER A 91 7.31 5.56 -12.61
C SER A 91 6.64 4.21 -12.90
N HIS A 92 6.62 3.31 -11.91
CA HIS A 92 6.01 2.00 -12.06
C HIS A 92 4.48 2.11 -12.13
N ALA A 93 3.88 2.89 -11.23
CA ALA A 93 2.43 3.14 -11.23
C ALA A 93 1.96 3.81 -12.54
N TYR A 94 2.71 4.79 -13.03
CA TYR A 94 2.41 5.51 -14.26
C TYR A 94 2.48 4.59 -15.49
N GLU A 95 3.57 3.85 -15.68
CA GLU A 95 3.72 2.99 -16.86
C GLU A 95 2.67 1.87 -16.87
N THR A 96 2.37 1.27 -15.72
CA THR A 96 1.33 0.24 -15.60
C THR A 96 -0.06 0.80 -15.95
N THR A 97 -0.40 1.98 -15.42
CA THR A 97 -1.68 2.65 -15.70
C THR A 97 -1.79 3.08 -17.15
N LYS A 98 -0.71 3.62 -17.72
CA LYS A 98 -0.63 4.05 -19.11
C LYS A 98 -0.83 2.87 -20.06
N ALA A 99 -0.17 1.75 -19.82
CA ALA A 99 -0.35 0.53 -20.61
C ALA A 99 -1.79 -0.01 -20.52
N ALA A 100 -2.41 0.04 -19.34
CA ALA A 100 -3.81 -0.35 -19.16
C ALA A 100 -4.78 0.59 -19.89
N TRP A 101 -4.52 1.89 -19.85
CA TRP A 101 -5.30 2.92 -20.53
C TRP A 101 -5.25 2.75 -22.06
N GLN A 102 -4.05 2.57 -22.63
CA GLN A 102 -3.89 2.36 -24.07
C GLN A 102 -4.70 1.15 -24.57
N LYS A 103 -4.62 0.02 -23.85
CA LYS A 103 -5.42 -1.18 -24.15
C LYS A 103 -6.93 -0.91 -24.10
N GLN A 104 -7.38 -0.04 -23.20
CA GLN A 104 -8.79 0.32 -23.09
C GLN A 104 -9.23 1.25 -24.23
N VAL A 105 -8.42 2.23 -24.60
CA VAL A 105 -8.67 3.13 -25.73
C VAL A 105 -8.80 2.33 -27.02
N GLU A 106 -7.88 1.40 -27.28
CA GLU A 106 -7.93 0.54 -28.45
C GLU A 106 -9.19 -0.36 -28.48
N LYS A 107 -9.56 -0.93 -27.32
CA LYS A 107 -10.77 -1.73 -27.20
C LYS A 107 -12.02 -0.92 -27.52
N VAL A 108 -12.14 0.28 -26.95
CA VAL A 108 -13.28 1.16 -27.18
C VAL A 108 -13.33 1.65 -28.62
N ARG A 109 -12.17 1.94 -29.23
CA ARG A 109 -12.08 2.28 -30.66
C ARG A 109 -12.67 1.19 -31.54
N LYS A 110 -12.26 -0.07 -31.35
CA LYS A 110 -12.79 -1.22 -32.09
C LYS A 110 -14.29 -1.44 -31.85
N GLU A 111 -14.76 -1.27 -30.62
CA GLU A 111 -16.19 -1.35 -30.28
C GLU A 111 -17.01 -0.25 -30.97
N ASN A 112 -16.49 0.96 -31.04
CA ASN A 112 -17.13 2.10 -31.69
C ASN A 112 -17.18 1.93 -33.21
N GLU A 113 -16.09 1.51 -33.85
CA GLU A 113 -16.03 1.20 -35.29
C GLU A 113 -17.05 0.11 -35.65
N ALA A 114 -17.07 -1.00 -34.90
CA ALA A 114 -18.03 -2.08 -35.11
C ALA A 114 -19.48 -1.65 -34.83
N GLY A 115 -19.70 -0.79 -33.84
CA GLY A 115 -21.01 -0.21 -33.52
C GLY A 115 -21.52 0.72 -34.62
N GLN A 116 -20.63 1.53 -35.21
CA GLN A 116 -20.94 2.43 -36.29
C GLN A 116 -21.37 1.66 -37.55
N LEU A 117 -20.61 0.63 -37.95
CA LEU A 117 -20.97 -0.21 -39.10
C LEU A 117 -22.35 -0.88 -38.91
N LYS A 118 -22.66 -1.36 -37.70
CA LYS A 118 -23.97 -1.94 -37.37
C LYS A 118 -25.09 -0.89 -37.43
N TYR A 119 -24.82 0.33 -37.00
CA TYR A 119 -25.77 1.43 -37.04
C TYR A 119 -26.06 1.87 -38.49
N GLU A 120 -25.04 1.98 -39.33
CA GLU A 120 -25.16 2.27 -40.76
C GLU A 120 -25.93 1.17 -41.51
N ALA A 121 -25.63 -0.10 -41.24
CA ALA A 121 -26.39 -1.23 -41.79
C ALA A 121 -27.86 -1.20 -41.36
N LYS A 122 -28.14 -0.84 -40.10
CA LYS A 122 -29.51 -0.69 -39.58
C LYS A 122 -30.25 0.48 -40.25
N LEU A 123 -29.59 1.62 -40.44
CA LEU A 123 -30.14 2.76 -41.17
C LEU A 123 -30.47 2.42 -42.63
N ALA A 124 -29.61 1.66 -43.30
CA ALA A 124 -29.84 1.21 -44.68
C ALA A 124 -31.06 0.28 -44.80
N SER A 125 -31.35 -0.50 -43.76
CA SER A 125 -32.51 -1.41 -43.70
C SER A 125 -33.84 -0.73 -43.30
N MET A 126 -33.82 0.54 -42.86
CA MET A 126 -34.99 1.25 -42.38
C MET A 126 -35.63 2.14 -43.44
N THR A 127 -36.97 2.23 -43.42
CA THR A 127 -37.77 3.15 -44.25
C THR A 127 -37.44 4.61 -43.92
N GLU A 128 -37.55 5.52 -44.91
CA GLU A 128 -37.13 6.93 -44.79
C GLU A 128 -37.75 7.68 -43.59
N GLU A 129 -39.03 7.45 -43.31
CA GLU A 129 -39.72 8.07 -42.17
C GLU A 129 -39.13 7.66 -40.81
N LYS A 130 -38.65 6.43 -40.69
CA LYS A 130 -38.00 5.91 -39.48
C LYS A 130 -36.55 6.37 -39.38
N ARG A 131 -35.90 6.60 -40.53
CA ARG A 131 -34.54 7.15 -40.61
C ARG A 131 -34.48 8.58 -40.08
N ALA A 132 -35.46 9.42 -40.42
CA ALA A 132 -35.55 10.80 -39.95
C ALA A 132 -35.71 10.95 -38.43
N LYS A 133 -36.26 9.92 -37.76
CA LYS A 133 -36.48 9.91 -36.31
C LYS A 133 -35.40 9.16 -35.52
N ALA A 134 -34.42 8.55 -36.20
CA ALA A 134 -33.40 7.76 -35.53
C ALA A 134 -32.42 8.68 -34.76
N PRO A 135 -32.13 8.41 -33.48
CA PRO A 135 -31.16 9.20 -32.73
C PRO A 135 -29.74 9.00 -33.29
N PRO A 136 -28.85 10.00 -33.20
CA PRO A 136 -27.48 9.89 -33.67
C PRO A 136 -26.71 8.82 -32.89
N PHE A 137 -25.77 8.15 -33.56
CA PHE A 137 -24.90 7.17 -32.92
C PHE A 137 -24.01 7.85 -31.86
N GLN A 138 -24.09 7.37 -30.62
CA GLN A 138 -23.28 7.87 -29.52
C GLN A 138 -22.01 7.03 -29.38
N LEU A 139 -20.86 7.68 -29.55
CA LEU A 139 -19.56 7.04 -29.35
C LEU A 139 -19.36 6.73 -27.87
N LYS A 140 -19.00 5.49 -27.56
CA LYS A 140 -18.65 5.09 -26.19
C LYS A 140 -17.32 5.72 -25.82
N GLN A 141 -17.24 6.34 -24.66
CA GLN A 141 -16.00 6.92 -24.15
C GLN A 141 -15.21 5.89 -23.31
N PRO A 142 -13.86 5.91 -23.38
CA PRO A 142 -13.04 5.11 -22.49
C PRO A 142 -13.14 5.65 -21.05
N SER A 143 -13.31 4.76 -20.07
CA SER A 143 -13.41 5.13 -18.66
C SER A 143 -12.06 5.06 -17.95
N VAL A 144 -11.63 6.17 -17.35
CA VAL A 144 -10.36 6.26 -16.62
C VAL A 144 -10.36 5.33 -15.40
N ALA A 145 -11.48 5.28 -14.67
CA ALA A 145 -11.63 4.41 -13.50
C ALA A 145 -11.44 2.92 -13.86
N GLY A 146 -11.94 2.49 -15.02
CA GLY A 146 -11.75 1.12 -15.49
C GLY A 146 -10.29 0.78 -15.78
N ALA A 147 -9.55 1.73 -16.36
CA ALA A 147 -8.11 1.57 -16.62
C ALA A 147 -7.31 1.52 -15.33
N LEU A 148 -7.65 2.38 -14.36
CA LEU A 148 -7.00 2.40 -13.05
C LEU A 148 -7.20 1.08 -12.30
N ILE A 149 -8.44 0.60 -12.19
CA ILE A 149 -8.76 -0.69 -11.54
C ILE A 149 -8.05 -1.86 -12.22
N LYS A 150 -7.90 -1.80 -13.55
CA LYS A 150 -7.17 -2.82 -14.31
C LYS A 150 -5.65 -2.69 -14.14
N GLY A 151 -5.13 -1.48 -14.01
CA GLY A 151 -3.71 -1.18 -13.83
C GLY A 151 -3.20 -1.59 -12.44
N PHE A 152 -3.91 -1.23 -11.37
CA PHE A 152 -3.54 -1.60 -10.00
C PHE A 152 -3.79 -3.08 -9.65
N GLY A 153 -4.48 -3.81 -10.53
CA GLY A 153 -4.76 -5.23 -10.37
C GLY A 153 -6.09 -5.47 -9.65
N ARG A 154 -7.05 -6.04 -10.39
CA ARG A 154 -8.36 -6.45 -9.85
C ARG A 154 -8.22 -7.44 -8.69
N TRP A 155 -7.17 -8.25 -8.73
CA TRP A 155 -6.85 -9.23 -7.70
C TRP A 155 -6.50 -8.56 -6.38
N THR A 156 -5.65 -7.54 -6.37
CA THR A 156 -5.25 -6.82 -5.16
C THR A 156 -6.45 -6.22 -4.44
N ILE A 157 -7.34 -5.57 -5.20
CA ILE A 157 -8.58 -4.99 -4.65
C ILE A 157 -9.51 -6.10 -4.12
N ALA A 158 -9.69 -7.19 -4.86
CA ALA A 158 -10.51 -8.31 -4.41
C ALA A 158 -9.95 -8.96 -3.14
N PHE A 159 -8.63 -9.10 -3.04
CA PHE A 159 -7.95 -9.60 -1.84
C PHE A 159 -8.16 -8.67 -0.66
N ALA A 160 -8.05 -7.35 -0.88
CA ALA A 160 -8.30 -6.38 0.15
C ALA A 160 -9.73 -6.49 0.72
N PHE A 161 -10.73 -6.57 -0.16
CA PHE A 161 -12.11 -6.78 0.27
C PHE A 161 -12.30 -8.10 1.02
N LEU A 162 -11.69 -9.20 0.53
CA LEU A 162 -11.77 -10.50 1.18
C LEU A 162 -11.11 -10.48 2.57
N TYR A 163 -9.92 -9.89 2.69
CA TYR A 163 -9.22 -9.75 3.96
C TYR A 163 -10.01 -8.89 4.95
N ASN A 164 -10.59 -7.77 4.49
CA ASN A 164 -11.43 -6.94 5.32
C ASN A 164 -12.68 -7.70 5.82
N LEU A 165 -13.31 -8.49 4.94
CA LEU A 165 -14.45 -9.33 5.32
C LEU A 165 -14.05 -10.41 6.34
N LEU A 166 -12.94 -11.10 6.12
CA LEU A 166 -12.41 -12.09 7.05
C LEU A 166 -12.06 -11.46 8.40
N SER A 167 -11.41 -10.29 8.40
CA SER A 167 -11.11 -9.55 9.63
C SER A 167 -12.38 -9.18 10.40
N ALA A 168 -13.44 -8.75 9.70
CA ALA A 168 -14.72 -8.43 10.32
C ALA A 168 -15.40 -9.69 10.91
N LEU A 169 -15.31 -10.84 10.24
CA LEU A 169 -15.83 -12.11 10.77
C LEU A 169 -15.03 -12.60 11.99
N LEU A 170 -13.70 -12.51 11.94
CA LEU A 170 -12.83 -12.90 13.05
C LEU A 170 -13.06 -12.05 14.31
N ALA A 171 -13.52 -10.80 14.16
CA ALA A 171 -13.84 -9.93 15.29
C ALA A 171 -15.00 -10.47 16.17
N PHE A 172 -15.88 -11.33 15.64
CA PHE A 172 -16.95 -11.97 16.41
C PHE A 172 -16.51 -13.23 17.15
N VAL A 173 -15.38 -13.84 16.75
CA VAL A 173 -14.90 -15.10 17.32
C VAL A 173 -14.60 -14.98 18.82
N PRO A 174 -13.95 -13.93 19.34
CA PRO A 174 -13.72 -13.77 20.78
C PRO A 174 -15.01 -13.76 21.60
N VAL A 175 -16.09 -13.16 21.08
CA VAL A 175 -17.39 -13.10 21.77
C VAL A 175 -18.02 -14.49 21.88
N LEU A 176 -17.94 -15.29 20.81
CA LEU A 176 -18.45 -16.66 20.81
C LEU A 176 -17.65 -17.57 21.74
N LEU A 177 -16.32 -17.45 21.71
CA LEU A 177 -15.45 -18.22 22.60
C LEU A 177 -15.69 -17.89 24.07
N LEU A 178 -15.88 -16.61 24.40
CA LEU A 178 -16.16 -16.20 25.78
C LEU A 178 -17.49 -16.77 26.28
N ASN A 179 -18.53 -16.77 25.44
CA ASN A 179 -19.82 -17.36 25.78
C ASN A 179 -19.74 -18.87 26.03
N ASP A 180 -18.95 -19.60 25.23
CA ASP A 180 -18.75 -21.05 25.41
C ASP A 180 -17.96 -21.34 26.70
N LEU A 181 -16.92 -20.55 26.98
CA LEU A 181 -16.11 -20.65 28.21
C LEU A 181 -16.92 -20.36 29.48
N VAL A 182 -17.82 -19.37 29.44
CA VAL A 182 -18.75 -19.11 30.55
C VAL A 182 -19.67 -20.31 30.75
N SER A 183 -20.24 -20.84 29.67
CA SER A 183 -21.10 -22.03 29.73
C SER A 183 -20.36 -23.26 30.28
N PHE A 184 -19.08 -23.43 29.92
CA PHE A 184 -18.23 -24.49 30.48
C PHE A 184 -18.02 -24.31 31.99
N PHE A 185 -17.74 -23.09 32.46
CA PHE A 185 -17.58 -22.84 33.89
C PHE A 185 -18.88 -22.99 34.68
N GLU A 186 -20.02 -22.64 34.07
CA GLU A 186 -21.35 -22.85 34.66
C GLU A 186 -21.72 -24.34 34.77
N ALA A 187 -21.26 -25.19 33.85
CA ALA A 187 -21.48 -26.63 33.88
C ALA A 187 -20.69 -27.35 35.00
N GLY A 188 -19.66 -26.71 35.56
CA GLY A 188 -18.92 -27.21 36.72
C GLY A 188 -18.23 -28.56 36.48
N ALA A 189 -18.52 -29.56 37.32
CA ALA A 189 -17.84 -30.86 37.33
C ALA A 189 -18.47 -31.90 36.37
N ASP A 190 -19.65 -31.63 35.81
CA ASP A 190 -20.34 -32.56 34.90
C ASP A 190 -19.88 -32.37 33.45
N THR A 191 -18.58 -32.64 33.22
CA THR A 191 -17.96 -32.59 31.89
C THR A 191 -18.56 -33.59 30.90
N ALA A 192 -19.37 -34.55 31.38
CA ALA A 192 -20.09 -35.52 30.56
C ALA A 192 -21.29 -34.91 29.80
N THR A 193 -21.83 -33.78 30.29
CA THR A 193 -23.02 -33.12 29.71
C THR A 193 -22.63 -31.91 28.85
N TYR A 194 -21.39 -31.45 28.95
CA TYR A 194 -20.88 -30.32 28.16
C TYR A 194 -20.57 -30.76 26.73
N LYS A 195 -21.23 -30.11 25.77
CA LYS A 195 -21.05 -30.34 24.34
C LYS A 195 -20.57 -29.04 23.67
N GLY A 196 -19.42 -28.55 24.13
CA GLY A 196 -18.76 -27.36 23.58
C GLY A 196 -18.25 -27.58 22.15
N PHE A 197 -17.86 -26.49 21.50
CA PHE A 197 -17.30 -26.54 20.15
C PHE A 197 -15.89 -27.15 20.13
N ALA A 198 -15.12 -26.96 21.20
CA ALA A 198 -13.77 -27.49 21.32
C ALA A 198 -13.41 -27.85 22.78
N HIS A 199 -12.17 -28.27 22.99
CA HIS A 199 -11.62 -28.47 24.32
C HIS A 199 -11.36 -27.09 24.98
N PRO A 200 -11.70 -26.87 26.26
CA PRO A 200 -11.57 -25.56 26.93
C PRO A 200 -10.20 -24.88 26.80
N TRP A 201 -9.10 -25.65 26.91
CA TRP A 201 -7.74 -25.12 26.68
C TRP A 201 -7.50 -24.57 25.27
N VAL A 202 -8.14 -25.15 24.25
CA VAL A 202 -8.09 -24.65 22.87
C VAL A 202 -8.84 -23.32 22.76
N GLU A 203 -9.94 -23.17 23.49
CA GLU A 203 -10.72 -21.92 23.53
C GLU A 203 -9.96 -20.80 24.24
N VAL A 204 -9.30 -21.10 25.36
CA VAL A 204 -8.42 -20.15 26.07
C VAL A 204 -7.26 -19.72 25.17
N PHE A 205 -6.61 -20.67 24.48
CA PHE A 205 -5.56 -20.35 23.52
C PHE A 205 -6.10 -19.52 22.34
N GLY A 206 -7.29 -19.86 21.84
CA GLY A 206 -7.99 -19.11 20.81
C GLY A 206 -8.28 -17.67 21.22
N LEU A 207 -8.75 -17.44 22.45
CA LEU A 207 -9.00 -16.10 22.99
C LEU A 207 -7.76 -15.22 23.02
N PHE A 208 -6.56 -15.79 23.17
CA PHE A 208 -5.31 -15.05 23.07
C PHE A 208 -4.85 -14.88 21.61
N LEU A 209 -4.94 -15.94 20.80
CA LEU A 209 -4.41 -15.96 19.44
C LEU A 209 -5.25 -15.14 18.46
N PHE A 210 -6.58 -15.20 18.53
CA PHE A 210 -7.45 -14.53 17.58
C PHE A 210 -7.32 -12.99 17.63
N PRO A 211 -7.34 -12.32 18.79
CA PRO A 211 -7.09 -10.88 18.87
C PRO A 211 -5.71 -10.48 18.34
N LEU A 212 -4.68 -11.31 18.57
CA LEU A 212 -3.34 -11.08 18.05
C LEU A 212 -3.32 -11.17 16.51
N LEU A 213 -3.95 -12.20 15.94
CA LEU A 213 -4.07 -12.34 14.49
C LEU A 213 -4.89 -11.20 13.87
N VAL A 214 -5.99 -10.78 14.51
CA VAL A 214 -6.80 -9.64 14.05
C VAL A 214 -5.98 -8.36 14.08
N SER A 215 -5.27 -8.07 15.18
CA SER A 215 -4.39 -6.91 15.28
C SER A 215 -3.32 -6.91 14.20
N LEU A 216 -2.76 -8.08 13.91
CA LEU A 216 -1.75 -8.23 12.87
C LEU A 216 -2.35 -8.03 11.46
N PHE A 217 -3.53 -8.57 11.18
CA PHE A 217 -4.23 -8.33 9.92
C PHE A 217 -4.61 -6.85 9.73
N GLN A 218 -5.06 -6.18 10.79
CA GLN A 218 -5.40 -4.75 10.75
C GLN A 218 -4.18 -3.85 10.57
N THR A 219 -3.01 -4.22 11.09
CA THR A 219 -1.80 -3.39 10.98
C THR A 219 -1.24 -3.35 9.56
N ARG A 220 -1.52 -4.39 8.75
CA ARG A 220 -0.97 -4.52 7.39
C ARG A 220 -1.90 -3.99 6.29
N HIS A 221 -3.17 -3.75 6.61
CA HIS A 221 -4.18 -3.37 5.63
C HIS A 221 -4.47 -1.86 5.67
#